data_AF-A0AAJ2LSC2-F1
#
_entry.id   AF-A0AAJ2LSC2-F1
#
_cell.length_a   1.000
_cell.length_b   1.000
_cell.length_c   1.000
_cell.angle_alpha   90.00
_cell.angle_beta   90.00
_cell.angle_gamma   90.00
#
_symmetry.space_group_name_H-M   'P 1'
#
loop_
_entity.id
_entity.type
_entity.pdbx_description
1 polymer ?
#
loop_
_entity_poly.entity_id
_entity_poly.type
_entity_poly.pdbx_seq_one_letter_code
_entity_poly.pdbx_strand_id
1 'polypeptide(L)'
;LQVAKLAGIPASVLKDATQRLKILERQQSKYIGGAHQNDLFDFDTVMDTPADSVSPLNTKSVEPEIRIVDVEKPSPIVEQLQQLQLDDLSPRQALDLLYHLKQLL
;
A
#
# COMPACT_ATOMS: atom_id res chain seq x y z
N LEU A 1 5.40 -10.98 -21.14
CA LEU A 1 4.61 -9.97 -21.88
C LEU A 1 4.28 -10.36 -23.33
N GLN A 2 5.16 -11.05 -24.07
CA GLN A 2 4.90 -11.41 -25.48
C GLN A 2 3.67 -12.33 -25.64
N VAL A 3 3.49 -13.29 -24.74
CA VAL A 3 2.28 -14.14 -24.70
C VAL A 3 1.01 -13.36 -24.34
N ALA A 4 1.11 -12.30 -23.54
CA ALA A 4 -0.01 -11.44 -23.17
C ALA A 4 -0.53 -10.60 -24.35
N LYS A 5 0.38 -10.17 -25.25
CA LYS A 5 0.02 -9.51 -26.51
C LYS A 5 -0.72 -10.45 -27.46
N LEU A 6 -0.31 -11.73 -27.49
CA LEU A 6 -0.97 -12.77 -28.29
C LEU A 6 -2.36 -13.13 -27.72
N ALA A 7 -2.54 -13.01 -26.41
CA ALA A 7 -3.80 -13.23 -25.70
C ALA A 7 -4.82 -12.08 -25.82
N GLY A 8 -4.56 -11.06 -26.66
CA GLY A 8 -5.53 -10.00 -26.95
C GLY A 8 -5.74 -8.99 -25.80
N ILE A 9 -4.82 -8.92 -24.83
CA ILE A 9 -4.91 -7.97 -23.71
C ILE A 9 -4.75 -6.53 -24.23
N PRO A 10 -5.58 -5.57 -23.77
CA PRO A 10 -5.57 -4.18 -24.24
C PRO A 10 -4.22 -3.49 -23.99
N ALA A 11 -3.83 -2.63 -24.92
CA ALA A 11 -2.54 -1.94 -24.91
C ALA A 11 -2.31 -1.08 -23.66
N SER A 12 -3.38 -0.55 -23.04
CA SER A 12 -3.29 0.22 -21.78
C SER A 12 -2.73 -0.64 -20.65
N VAL A 13 -3.23 -1.87 -20.49
CA VAL A 13 -2.78 -2.80 -19.44
C VAL A 13 -1.35 -3.28 -19.69
N LEU A 14 -0.94 -3.44 -20.96
CA LEU A 14 0.46 -3.77 -21.27
C LEU A 14 1.41 -2.65 -20.84
N LYS A 15 1.04 -1.37 -21.02
CA LYS A 15 1.85 -0.23 -20.58
C LYS A 15 2.03 -0.23 -19.07
N ASP A 16 0.95 -0.39 -18.32
CA ASP A 16 1.00 -0.42 -16.85
C ASP A 16 1.81 -1.60 -16.34
N ALA A 17 1.62 -2.78 -16.94
CA ALA A 17 2.39 -3.99 -16.61
C ALA A 17 3.89 -3.82 -16.88
N THR A 18 4.29 -3.20 -18.01
CA THR A 18 5.71 -2.91 -18.30
C THR A 18 6.34 -1.97 -17.29
N GLN A 19 5.62 -0.93 -16.89
CA GLN A 19 6.08 0.00 -15.87
C GLN A 19 6.29 -0.71 -14.53
N ARG A 20 5.34 -1.56 -14.14
CA ARG A 20 5.43 -2.33 -12.89
C ARG A 20 6.59 -3.34 -12.91
N LEU A 21 6.78 -4.04 -14.03
CA LEU A 21 7.89 -4.97 -14.22
C LEU A 21 9.24 -4.27 -14.04
N LYS A 22 9.41 -3.07 -14.63
CA LYS A 22 10.64 -2.27 -14.48
C LYS A 22 10.92 -1.86 -13.03
N ILE A 23 9.86 -1.56 -12.26
CA ILE A 23 9.99 -1.25 -10.82
C ILE A 23 10.45 -2.49 -10.05
N LEU A 24 9.84 -3.65 -10.34
CA LEU A 24 10.17 -4.91 -9.70
C LEU A 24 11.59 -5.37 -10.04
N GLU A 25 12.05 -5.23 -11.29
CA GLU A 25 13.44 -5.54 -11.67
C GLU A 25 14.45 -4.71 -10.88
N ARG A 26 14.18 -3.41 -10.69
CA ARG A 26 15.00 -2.51 -9.86
C ARG A 26 14.99 -2.87 -8.38
N GLN A 27 13.88 -3.39 -7.88
CA GLN A 27 13.77 -3.85 -6.50
C GLN A 27 14.50 -5.18 -6.33
N GLN A 28 14.21 -6.15 -7.18
CA GLN A 28 14.82 -7.47 -7.19
C GLN A 28 16.34 -7.42 -7.36
N SER A 29 16.86 -6.49 -8.18
CA SER A 29 18.31 -6.32 -8.32
C SER A 29 19.01 -5.95 -7.00
N LYS A 30 18.31 -5.31 -6.06
CA LYS A 30 18.85 -4.99 -4.73
C LYS A 30 18.89 -6.22 -3.81
N TYR A 31 17.99 -7.18 -4.01
CA TYR A 31 17.92 -8.40 -3.20
C TYR A 31 18.86 -9.50 -3.72
N ILE A 32 19.20 -9.51 -5.02
CA ILE A 32 20.05 -10.55 -5.62
C ILE A 32 21.56 -10.27 -5.46
N GLY A 33 21.96 -9.04 -5.11
CA GLY A 33 23.36 -8.62 -5.04
C GLY A 33 24.09 -8.80 -3.70
N GLY A 34 23.43 -9.29 -2.66
CA GLY A 34 24.02 -9.45 -1.32
C GLY A 34 23.51 -10.71 -0.65
N ALA A 35 24.23 -11.82 -0.89
CA ALA A 35 24.25 -13.04 -0.10
C ALA A 35 22.93 -13.43 0.60
N HIS A 36 22.16 -14.29 -0.07
CA HIS A 36 21.47 -15.38 0.60
C HIS A 36 22.50 -16.23 1.39
N GLN A 37 22.77 -15.91 2.66
CA GLN A 37 23.41 -16.79 3.65
C GLN A 37 23.54 -16.11 5.03
N ASN A 38 23.10 -16.83 6.07
CA ASN A 38 23.20 -16.53 7.52
C ASN A 38 22.40 -15.31 8.00
N ASP A 39 21.42 -15.48 8.89
CA ASP A 39 21.75 -15.93 10.23
C ASP A 39 20.81 -17.03 10.75
N LEU A 40 21.31 -18.26 10.67
CA LEU A 40 20.71 -19.46 11.24
C LEU A 40 21.41 -19.84 12.57
N PHE A 41 22.08 -18.87 13.22
CA PHE A 41 22.88 -19.03 14.44
C PHE A 41 22.70 -17.85 15.43
N ASP A 42 21.48 -17.33 15.60
CA ASP A 42 21.16 -16.51 16.78
C ASP A 42 20.99 -17.41 18.02
N PHE A 43 22.01 -18.25 18.26
CA PHE A 43 22.15 -19.15 19.38
C PHE A 43 23.39 -18.71 20.18
N ASP A 44 23.08 -18.01 21.26
CA ASP A 44 23.86 -17.95 22.50
C ASP A 44 25.16 -17.12 22.48
N THR A 45 25.52 -16.61 23.67
CA THR A 45 26.72 -15.82 24.03
C THR A 45 26.49 -14.29 23.97
N VAL A 46 26.18 -13.58 25.06
CA VAL A 46 26.97 -13.50 26.29
C VAL A 46 26.13 -13.12 27.52
N MET A 47 26.32 -13.90 28.60
CA MET A 47 26.05 -13.53 29.98
C MET A 47 26.80 -12.25 30.41
N ASP A 48 26.25 -11.62 31.45
CA ASP A 48 26.86 -10.69 32.43
C ASP A 48 26.46 -9.20 32.32
N THR A 49 25.45 -8.85 33.13
CA THR A 49 25.01 -7.50 33.55
C THR A 49 26.08 -6.82 34.43
N PRO A 50 26.29 -5.47 34.46
CA PRO A 50 25.24 -4.55 34.95
C PRO A 50 25.21 -3.11 34.36
N ALA A 51 24.02 -2.50 34.46
CA ALA A 51 23.74 -1.06 34.63
C ALA A 51 24.44 -0.06 33.69
N ASP A 52 23.85 0.24 32.53
CA ASP A 52 23.03 1.45 32.32
C ASP A 52 22.57 1.48 30.86
N SER A 53 21.31 1.85 30.64
CA SER A 53 20.71 2.18 29.33
C SER A 53 20.64 1.05 28.27
N VAL A 54 19.56 0.27 28.41
CA VAL A 54 18.72 -0.34 27.36
C VAL A 54 19.24 -0.27 25.92
N SER A 55 19.48 -1.46 25.36
CA SER A 55 19.58 -1.73 23.93
C SER A 55 18.52 -0.96 23.13
N PRO A 56 18.83 -0.44 21.92
CA PRO A 56 17.81 -0.30 20.91
C PRO A 56 17.37 -1.72 20.51
N LEU A 57 16.45 -2.25 21.30
CA LEU A 57 15.71 -3.47 21.03
C LEU A 57 14.98 -3.27 19.70
N ASN A 58 15.53 -3.93 18.69
CA ASN A 58 14.79 -4.89 17.89
C ASN A 58 13.54 -4.35 17.19
N THR A 59 13.71 -4.13 15.89
CA THR A 59 12.83 -4.64 14.84
C THR A 59 11.38 -4.91 15.26
N LYS A 60 10.59 -3.83 15.38
CA LYS A 60 9.23 -3.90 14.87
C LYS A 60 9.33 -3.56 13.40
N SER A 61 9.47 -4.62 12.60
CA SER A 61 9.21 -4.62 11.17
C SER A 61 7.94 -3.80 10.95
N VAL A 62 8.10 -2.55 10.50
CA VAL A 62 7.00 -1.81 9.89
C VAL A 62 6.89 -2.45 8.53
N GLU A 63 6.13 -3.52 8.49
CA GLU A 63 5.59 -4.09 7.27
C GLU A 63 4.81 -2.95 6.60
N PRO A 64 5.25 -2.41 5.46
CA PRO A 64 4.29 -1.69 4.64
C PRO A 64 3.40 -2.80 4.07
N GLU A 65 2.28 -3.10 4.73
CA GLU A 65 1.15 -3.71 4.06
C GLU A 65 0.77 -2.76 2.92
N ILE A 66 1.36 -2.95 1.74
CA ILE A 66 0.99 -2.21 0.54
C ILE A 66 -0.35 -2.79 0.09
N ARG A 67 -1.43 -2.31 0.70
CA ARG A 67 -2.78 -2.44 0.15
C ARG A 67 -2.77 -1.78 -1.22
N ILE A 68 -2.97 -2.61 -2.23
CA ILE A 68 -3.17 -2.21 -3.61
C ILE A 68 -4.49 -1.42 -3.63
N VAL A 69 -4.41 -0.10 -3.52
CA VAL A 69 -5.52 0.78 -3.88
C VAL A 69 -5.33 1.05 -5.36
N ASP A 70 -6.04 0.29 -6.18
CA ASP A 70 -6.31 0.73 -7.54
C ASP A 70 -6.86 2.15 -7.43
N VAL A 71 -6.11 3.15 -7.92
CA VAL A 71 -6.60 4.52 -8.00
C VAL A 71 -7.56 4.57 -9.18
N GLU A 72 -8.70 3.89 -9.02
CA GLU A 72 -9.92 4.27 -9.69
C GLU A 72 -10.14 5.72 -9.30
N LYS A 73 -10.06 6.62 -10.28
CA LYS A 73 -10.32 8.05 -10.11
C LYS A 73 -11.52 8.18 -9.15
N PRO A 74 -11.32 8.70 -7.92
CA PRO A 74 -12.38 8.65 -6.92
C PRO A 74 -13.60 9.33 -7.53
N SER A 75 -14.73 8.65 -7.47
CA SER A 75 -15.97 9.23 -7.97
C SER A 75 -16.19 10.55 -7.22
N PRO A 76 -16.68 11.61 -7.89
CA PRO A 76 -16.83 12.93 -7.26
C PRO A 76 -17.70 12.89 -6.00
N ILE A 77 -18.59 11.89 -5.90
CA ILE A 77 -19.40 11.60 -4.72
C ILE A 77 -18.55 11.19 -3.51
N VAL A 78 -17.52 10.37 -3.71
CA VAL A 78 -16.66 9.88 -2.62
C VAL A 78 -15.83 11.01 -2.02
N GLU A 79 -15.34 11.93 -2.87
CA GLU A 79 -14.65 13.15 -2.42
C GLU A 79 -15.59 14.04 -1.58
N GLN A 80 -16.83 14.24 -2.05
CA GLN A 80 -17.85 15.01 -1.31
C GLN A 80 -18.21 14.38 0.04
N LEU A 81 -18.31 13.05 0.11
CA LEU A 81 -18.60 12.33 1.34
C LEU A 81 -17.46 12.40 2.35
N GLN A 82 -16.20 12.39 1.91
CA GLN A 82 -15.04 12.50 2.80
C GLN A 82 -14.94 13.87 3.46
N GLN A 83 -15.39 14.92 2.78
CA GLN A 83 -15.37 16.29 3.31
C GLN A 83 -16.59 16.62 4.19
N LEU A 84 -17.64 15.81 4.15
CA LEU A 84 -18.90 16.09 4.84
C LEU A 84 -18.80 15.76 6.33
N GLN A 85 -19.14 16.73 7.18
CA GLN A 85 -19.28 16.54 8.62
C GLN A 85 -20.74 16.20 8.94
N LEU A 86 -21.00 14.97 9.41
CA LEU A 86 -22.35 14.48 9.68
C LEU A 86 -22.95 15.05 10.97
N ASP A 87 -22.11 15.40 11.93
CA ASP A 87 -22.53 15.77 13.29
C ASP A 87 -23.20 17.15 13.36
N ASP A 88 -22.94 18.03 12.38
CA ASP A 88 -23.50 19.38 12.32
C ASP A 88 -24.77 19.48 11.45
N LEU A 89 -25.25 18.37 10.88
CA LEU A 89 -26.38 18.37 9.95
C LEU A 89 -27.71 18.19 10.67
N SER A 90 -28.67 19.09 10.39
CA SER A 90 -30.07 18.84 10.78
C SER A 90 -30.71 17.73 9.94
N PRO A 91 -31.73 17.02 10.45
CA PRO A 91 -32.39 15.94 9.71
C PRO A 91 -32.94 16.36 8.34
N ARG A 92 -33.37 17.63 8.19
CA ARG A 92 -33.86 18.17 6.92
C ARG A 92 -32.72 18.44 5.94
N GLN A 93 -31.61 19.00 6.41
CA GLN A 93 -30.42 19.24 5.58
C GLN A 93 -29.79 17.91 5.11
N ALA A 94 -29.75 16.91 5.99
CA ALA A 94 -29.29 15.57 5.63
C ALA A 94 -30.13 14.98 4.48
N LEU A 95 -31.46 15.11 4.55
CA LEU A 95 -32.35 14.65 3.49
C LEU A 95 -32.09 15.38 2.15
N ASP A 96 -31.94 16.70 2.18
CA ASP A 96 -31.69 17.51 0.98
C ASP A 96 -30.34 17.13 0.33
N LEU A 97 -29.30 16.90 1.13
CA LEU A 97 -27.99 16.43 0.66
C LEU A 97 -28.05 15.03 0.04
N LEU A 98 -28.84 14.11 0.60
CA LEU A 98 -29.05 12.78 0.03
C LEU A 98 -29.70 12.86 -1.36
N TYR A 99 -30.66 13.75 -1.56
CA TYR A 99 -31.25 13.98 -2.88
C TYR A 99 -30.25 14.60 -3.87
N HIS A 100 -29.39 15.51 -3.41
CA HIS A 100 -28.31 16.07 -4.24
C HIS A 100 -27.31 15.00 -4.68
N LEU A 101 -26.86 14.14 -3.77
CA LEU A 101 -25.94 13.04 -4.08
C LEU A 101 -26.56 12.02 -5.04
N LYS A 102 -27.88 11.77 -4.92
CA LYS A 102 -28.62 10.90 -5.85
C LYS A 102 -28.62 11.43 -7.29
N GLN A 103 -28.54 12.75 -7.51
CA GLN A 103 -28.46 13.32 -8.85
C GLN A 103 -27.07 13.19 -9.48
N LEU A 104 -26.05 12.92 -8.68
CA LEU A 104 -24.66 12.78 -9.13
C LEU A 104 -24.26 11.33 -9.42
N LEU A 105 -25.12 10.38 -9.03
CA LEU A 105 -25.04 8.94 -9.36
C LEU A 105 -25.56 8.67 -10.77
#